data_AF-A0A257MCA8-F1
#
_entry.id   AF-A0A257MCA8-F1
#
_cell.length_a   1.000
_cell.length_b   1.000
_cell.length_c   1.000
_cell.angle_alpha   90.00
_cell.angle_beta   90.00
_cell.angle_gamma   90.00
#
_symmetry.space_group_name_H-M   'P 1'
#
loop_
_entity.id
_entity.type
_entity.pdbx_description
1 polymer ?
#
loop_
_entity_poly.entity_id
_entity_poly.type
_entity_poly.pdbx_seq_one_letter_code
_entity_poly.pdbx_strand_id
1 'polypeptide(L)'
;MYAQTIVYGLFAARCNHQGPGPFQRLGAAREIPKTNPFLKKLFESITGSSLEEEPYVDFVDDLVAILANTDMEKVLENFGKRTRQEDPIVHFYETFLAAYDPKTRERRGVYYTPEPVVQYIVKSVDHILKTRFGLEGGLAHTADVVQYDREEAFLDGQGRPDRSKLLKTVAEERPKVLILDPACGTGTFLYAVMDYIRAEFMKRGDAGLWSAYVRDHLLPRLFG
;
A
#
# COMPACT_ATOMS: atom_id res chain seq x y z
N MET A 1 -12.96 9.39 11.60
CA MET A 1 -11.67 9.35 10.87
C MET A 1 -10.51 9.46 11.85
N TYR A 2 -10.43 10.53 12.65
CA TYR A 2 -9.36 10.72 13.65
C TYR A 2 -9.16 9.53 14.62
N ALA A 3 -10.22 9.08 15.31
CA ALA A 3 -10.13 7.95 16.23
C ALA A 3 -9.69 6.63 15.57
N GLN A 4 -10.16 6.35 14.35
CA GLN A 4 -9.76 5.17 13.58
C GLN A 4 -8.25 5.21 13.27
N THR A 5 -7.71 6.38 12.91
CA THR A 5 -6.29 6.56 12.63
C THR A 5 -5.45 6.29 13.89
N ILE A 6 -5.85 6.82 15.05
CA ILE A 6 -5.15 6.59 16.32
C ILE A 6 -5.12 5.10 16.66
N VAL A 7 -6.28 4.44 16.67
CA VAL A 7 -6.37 3.02 17.02
C VAL A 7 -5.55 2.15 16.07
N TYR A 8 -5.72 2.37 14.76
CA TYR A 8 -5.04 1.57 13.76
C TYR A 8 -3.53 1.74 13.81
N GLY A 9 -3.02 2.97 13.89
CA GLY A 9 -1.58 3.13 13.88
C GLY A 9 -0.92 2.78 15.22
N LEU A 10 -1.62 2.85 16.36
CA LEU A 10 -1.09 2.34 17.63
C LEU A 10 -1.02 0.81 17.61
N PHE A 11 -2.03 0.16 17.02
CA PHE A 11 -1.98 -1.28 16.76
C PHE A 11 -0.82 -1.64 15.82
N ALA A 12 -0.65 -0.92 14.71
CA ALA A 12 0.45 -1.15 13.76
C ALA A 12 1.81 -0.92 14.42
N ALA A 13 1.97 0.14 15.23
CA ALA A 13 3.19 0.38 16.00
C ALA A 13 3.45 -0.76 16.99
N ARG A 14 2.42 -1.24 17.69
CA ARG A 14 2.52 -2.36 18.63
C ARG A 14 2.92 -3.67 17.93
N CYS A 15 2.45 -3.92 16.71
CA CYS A 15 2.84 -5.08 15.91
C CYS A 15 4.32 -5.04 15.50
N ASN A 16 4.88 -3.83 15.31
CA ASN A 16 6.28 -3.64 14.92
C ASN A 16 7.23 -3.46 16.11
N HIS A 17 6.71 -3.29 17.33
CA HIS A 17 7.50 -3.03 18.51
C HIS A 17 8.37 -4.24 18.90
N GLN A 18 9.69 -4.05 18.88
CA GLN A 18 10.69 -5.05 19.29
C GLN A 18 11.57 -4.57 20.46
N GLY A 19 11.17 -3.49 21.13
CA GLY A 19 11.90 -2.94 22.26
C GLY A 19 11.90 -3.88 23.47
N PRO A 20 12.91 -3.78 24.36
CA PRO A 20 12.97 -4.58 25.59
C PRO A 20 11.98 -4.11 26.67
N GLY A 21 11.39 -2.93 26.52
CA GLY A 21 10.41 -2.35 27.44
C GLY A 21 8.97 -2.58 27.01
N PRO A 22 7.99 -2.25 27.86
CA PRO A 22 6.58 -2.30 27.49
C PRO A 22 6.29 -1.29 26.37
N PHE A 23 5.29 -1.59 25.55
CA PHE A 23 4.80 -0.66 24.53
C PHE A 23 4.27 0.63 25.18
N GLN A 24 4.64 1.79 24.65
CA GLN A 24 4.28 3.10 25.19
C GLN A 24 3.80 4.03 24.06
N ARG A 25 2.95 4.99 24.42
CA ARG A 25 2.46 6.03 23.50
C ARG A 25 3.62 6.85 22.95
N LEU A 26 4.47 7.34 23.86
CA LEU A 26 5.61 8.16 23.51
C LEU A 26 6.64 7.31 22.75
N GLY A 27 6.86 7.65 21.47
CA GLY A 27 7.77 6.91 20.61
C GLY A 27 7.09 5.85 19.72
N ALA A 28 5.79 5.59 19.87
CA ALA A 28 5.06 4.67 18.99
C ALA A 28 5.16 5.07 17.50
N ALA A 29 5.20 6.38 17.20
CA ALA A 29 5.42 6.87 15.84
C ALA A 29 6.77 6.45 15.22
N ARG A 30 7.78 6.12 16.04
CA ARG A 30 9.10 5.64 15.56
C ARG A 30 9.08 4.16 15.19
N GLU A 31 8.12 3.41 15.69
CA GLU A 31 7.91 1.98 15.41
C GLU A 31 7.16 1.75 14.09
N ILE A 32 6.64 2.81 13.46
CA ILE A 32 6.01 2.73 12.14
C ILE A 32 7.10 2.68 11.05
N PRO A 33 6.96 1.81 10.04
CA PRO A 33 7.89 1.75 8.91
C PRO A 33 8.19 3.12 8.28
N LYS A 34 9.47 3.38 8.01
CA LYS A 34 9.95 4.67 7.44
C LYS A 34 9.47 4.94 6.01
N THR A 35 8.81 3.98 5.37
CA THR A 35 8.40 4.00 3.97
C THR A 35 7.32 5.03 3.65
N ASN A 36 6.63 5.58 4.66
CA ASN A 36 5.62 6.62 4.44
C ASN A 36 5.81 7.85 5.37
N PRO A 37 6.48 8.92 4.90
CA PRO A 37 6.69 10.14 5.67
C PRO A 37 5.39 10.85 6.11
N PHE A 38 4.30 10.71 5.36
CA PHE A 38 3.00 11.28 5.72
C PHE A 38 2.40 10.56 6.92
N LEU A 39 2.34 9.22 6.88
CA LEU A 39 1.85 8.42 8.00
C LEU A 39 2.66 8.69 9.26
N LYS A 40 3.99 8.77 9.14
CA LYS A 40 4.86 9.11 10.28
C LYS A 40 4.55 10.49 10.87
N LYS A 41 4.48 11.55 10.05
CA LYS A 41 4.16 12.91 10.53
C LYS A 41 2.77 12.99 11.16
N LEU A 42 1.79 12.34 10.55
CA LEU A 42 0.44 12.25 11.10
C LEU A 42 0.49 11.54 12.46
N PHE A 43 1.24 10.45 12.57
CA PHE A 43 1.38 9.70 13.82
C PHE A 43 2.12 10.47 14.91
N GLU A 44 3.18 11.18 14.56
CA GLU A 44 3.92 12.06 15.48
C GLU A 44 3.00 13.15 16.05
N SER A 45 2.12 13.72 15.23
CA SER A 45 1.14 14.72 15.67
C SER A 45 0.08 14.16 16.62
N ILE A 46 -0.26 12.87 16.52
CA ILE A 46 -1.34 12.22 17.30
C ILE A 46 -0.83 11.32 18.43
N THR A 47 0.48 11.11 18.57
CA THR A 47 1.08 10.33 19.66
C THR A 47 2.18 11.08 20.41
N GLY A 48 2.59 12.25 19.92
CA GLY A 48 3.59 13.12 20.53
C GLY A 48 3.07 13.86 21.77
N SER A 49 3.93 14.74 22.30
CA SER A 49 3.62 15.57 23.47
C SER A 49 2.46 16.55 23.24
N SER A 50 2.16 16.89 21.98
CA SER A 50 0.97 17.69 21.64
C SER A 50 -0.34 17.04 22.04
N LEU A 51 -0.37 15.72 22.24
CA LEU A 51 -1.57 15.04 22.72
C LEU A 51 -1.84 15.23 24.21
N GLU A 52 -0.85 15.65 25.01
CA GLU A 52 -1.00 15.78 26.47
C GLU A 52 -1.99 16.90 26.86
N GLU A 53 -2.21 17.85 25.96
CA GLU A 53 -3.15 18.96 26.13
C GLU A 53 -4.58 18.60 25.67
N GLU A 54 -4.77 17.42 25.06
CA GLU A 54 -6.04 17.02 24.48
C GLU A 54 -6.94 16.32 25.52
N PRO A 55 -8.25 16.62 25.56
CA PRO A 55 -9.16 16.13 26.59
C PRO A 55 -9.45 14.62 26.52
N TYR A 56 -8.98 13.93 25.49
CA TYR A 56 -9.16 12.50 25.26
C TYR A 56 -7.86 11.69 25.44
N VAL A 57 -6.78 12.32 25.92
CA VAL A 57 -5.48 11.64 26.10
C VAL A 57 -5.59 10.40 26.98
N ASP A 58 -6.40 10.45 28.03
CA ASP A 58 -6.61 9.32 28.95
C ASP A 58 -7.14 8.08 28.22
N PHE A 59 -8.07 8.25 27.26
CA PHE A 59 -8.59 7.13 26.46
C PHE A 59 -7.52 6.54 25.53
N VAL A 60 -6.57 7.36 25.08
CA VAL A 60 -5.46 6.91 24.25
C VAL A 60 -4.44 6.14 25.10
N ASP A 61 -4.18 6.61 26.32
CA ASP A 61 -3.30 5.93 27.27
C ASP A 61 -3.92 4.60 27.74
N ASP A 62 -5.23 4.53 27.97
CA ASP A 62 -5.95 3.27 28.22
C ASP A 62 -5.79 2.27 27.07
N LEU A 63 -5.93 2.74 25.82
CA LEU A 63 -5.72 1.91 24.64
C LEU A 63 -4.28 1.39 24.57
N VAL A 64 -3.29 2.23 24.86
CA VAL A 64 -1.89 1.83 24.90
C VAL A 64 -1.65 0.81 25.99
N ALA A 65 -2.26 0.97 27.17
CA ALA A 65 -2.18 0.00 28.26
C ALA A 65 -2.77 -1.36 27.84
N ILE A 66 -3.91 -1.37 27.15
CA ILE A 66 -4.50 -2.61 26.60
C ILE A 66 -3.52 -3.27 25.62
N LEU A 67 -2.98 -2.51 24.66
CA LEU A 67 -2.05 -3.02 23.66
C LEU A 67 -0.72 -3.52 24.27
N ALA A 68 -0.23 -2.85 25.31
CA ALA A 68 0.99 -3.23 26.02
C ALA A 68 0.83 -4.55 26.79
N ASN A 69 -0.34 -4.78 27.39
CA ASN A 69 -0.66 -6.01 28.12
C ASN A 69 -1.20 -7.15 27.24
N THR A 70 -1.41 -6.89 25.95
CA THR A 70 -1.89 -7.91 25.00
C THR A 70 -0.73 -8.77 24.51
N ASP A 71 -0.93 -10.10 24.58
CA ASP A 71 -0.06 -11.10 23.98
C ASP A 71 -0.21 -11.08 22.45
N MET A 72 0.59 -10.23 21.81
CA MET A 72 0.53 -10.05 20.36
C MET A 72 0.95 -11.30 19.60
N GLU A 73 1.79 -12.18 20.16
CA GLU A 73 2.14 -13.43 19.49
C GLU A 73 0.90 -14.31 19.33
N LYS A 74 0.12 -14.49 20.39
CA LYS A 74 -1.15 -15.24 20.32
C LYS A 74 -2.21 -14.57 19.46
N VAL A 75 -2.32 -13.24 19.54
CA VAL A 75 -3.25 -12.50 18.68
C VAL A 75 -2.91 -12.75 17.22
N LEU A 76 -1.63 -12.61 16.84
CA LEU A 76 -1.16 -12.73 15.47
C LEU A 76 -1.04 -14.19 14.99
N GLU A 77 -1.06 -15.17 15.89
CA GLU A 77 -0.84 -16.59 15.59
C GLU A 77 -1.78 -17.14 14.50
N ASN A 78 -3.02 -16.66 14.44
CA ASN A 78 -4.03 -17.15 13.49
C ASN A 78 -4.28 -16.19 12.32
N PHE A 79 -3.63 -15.03 12.31
CA PHE A 79 -3.67 -14.14 11.16
C PHE A 79 -2.98 -14.83 9.97
N GLY A 80 -3.61 -14.77 8.80
CA GLY A 80 -3.09 -15.38 7.56
C GLY A 80 -3.36 -16.87 7.35
N LYS A 81 -3.65 -17.65 8.41
CA LYS A 81 -3.90 -19.11 8.28
C LYS A 81 -5.12 -19.44 7.40
N ARG A 82 -6.17 -18.61 7.42
CA ARG A 82 -7.45 -18.88 6.73
C ARG A 82 -7.58 -18.26 5.33
N THR A 83 -6.77 -17.23 5.05
CA THR A 83 -6.82 -16.40 3.83
C THR A 83 -5.54 -16.47 2.99
N ARG A 84 -4.50 -17.18 3.44
CA ARG A 84 -3.15 -17.23 2.83
C ARG A 84 -2.49 -15.86 2.70
N GLN A 85 -2.72 -14.99 3.68
CA GLN A 85 -2.21 -13.63 3.65
C GLN A 85 -1.23 -13.36 4.78
N GLU A 86 -0.06 -12.89 4.40
CA GLU A 86 1.08 -12.80 5.30
C GLU A 86 1.02 -11.58 6.23
N ASP A 87 0.22 -10.55 5.92
CA ASP A 87 0.18 -9.31 6.71
C ASP A 87 -0.99 -9.28 7.72
N PRO A 88 -0.71 -9.46 9.02
CA PRO A 88 -1.74 -9.44 10.05
C PRO A 88 -2.37 -8.06 10.27
N ILE A 89 -1.68 -6.98 9.89
CA ILE A 89 -2.16 -5.60 10.06
C ILE A 89 -3.35 -5.35 9.12
N VAL A 90 -3.28 -5.91 7.90
CA VAL A 90 -4.33 -5.77 6.87
C VAL A 90 -5.63 -6.45 7.30
N HIS A 91 -5.56 -7.66 7.84
CA HIS A 91 -6.73 -8.38 8.36
C HIS A 91 -7.32 -7.75 9.63
N PHE A 92 -6.48 -7.16 10.48
CA PHE A 92 -6.95 -6.45 11.66
C PHE A 92 -7.82 -5.28 11.25
N TYR A 93 -7.42 -4.52 10.22
CA TYR A 93 -8.20 -3.37 9.75
C TYR A 93 -9.63 -3.75 9.35
N GLU A 94 -9.78 -4.87 8.63
CA GLU A 94 -11.11 -5.37 8.25
C GLU A 94 -11.95 -5.75 9.47
N THR A 95 -11.37 -6.54 10.38
CA THR A 95 -12.07 -7.03 11.58
C THR A 95 -12.43 -5.88 12.52
N PHE A 96 -11.52 -4.93 12.69
CA PHE A 96 -11.72 -3.72 13.48
C PHE A 96 -12.85 -2.87 12.91
N LEU A 97 -12.84 -2.57 11.60
CA LEU A 97 -13.92 -1.78 10.98
C LEU A 97 -15.27 -2.49 11.05
N ALA A 98 -15.28 -3.83 10.96
CA ALA A 98 -16.50 -4.62 11.14
C ALA A 98 -17.11 -4.42 12.53
N ALA A 99 -16.28 -4.38 13.58
CA ALA A 99 -16.75 -4.23 14.95
C ALA A 99 -17.01 -2.76 15.33
N TYR A 100 -16.17 -1.83 14.85
CA TYR A 100 -16.19 -0.43 15.24
C TYR A 100 -17.26 0.39 14.49
N ASP A 101 -17.35 0.22 13.16
CA ASP A 101 -18.32 0.97 12.35
C ASP A 101 -18.72 0.19 11.07
N PRO A 102 -19.65 -0.78 11.19
CA PRO A 102 -20.09 -1.60 10.07
C PRO A 102 -20.71 -0.78 8.92
N LYS A 103 -21.41 0.32 9.26
CA LYS A 103 -22.06 1.20 8.27
C LYS A 103 -21.02 1.96 7.45
N THR A 104 -19.94 2.44 8.09
CA THR A 104 -18.84 3.08 7.37
C THR A 104 -18.03 2.08 6.56
N ARG A 105 -17.86 0.85 7.04
CA ARG A 105 -17.21 -0.25 6.29
C ARG A 105 -17.92 -0.50 4.95
N GLU A 106 -19.23 -0.66 4.98
CA GLU A 106 -20.06 -0.90 3.80
C GLU A 106 -20.04 0.29 2.84
N ARG A 107 -20.26 1.52 3.35
CA ARG A 107 -20.25 2.74 2.51
C ARG A 107 -18.89 3.02 1.87
N ARG A 108 -17.79 2.68 2.55
CA ARG A 108 -16.43 2.87 2.02
C ARG A 108 -15.96 1.70 1.17
N GLY A 109 -16.77 0.65 1.02
CA GLY A 109 -16.42 -0.52 0.22
C GLY A 109 -15.14 -1.20 0.71
N VAL A 110 -14.84 -1.14 2.01
CA VAL A 110 -13.62 -1.76 2.57
C VAL A 110 -13.86 -3.26 2.66
N TYR A 111 -13.75 -3.90 1.50
CA TYR A 111 -13.83 -5.33 1.30
C TYR A 111 -12.48 -5.82 0.84
N TYR A 112 -11.96 -6.75 1.62
CA TYR A 112 -10.71 -7.38 1.32
C TYR A 112 -10.93 -8.43 0.22
N THR A 113 -10.16 -8.38 -0.87
CA THR A 113 -10.28 -9.37 -1.97
C THR A 113 -9.47 -10.62 -1.62
N PRO A 114 -10.10 -11.82 -1.49
CA PRO A 114 -9.38 -13.01 -1.07
C PRO A 114 -8.18 -13.36 -1.96
N GLU A 115 -7.08 -13.78 -1.35
CA GLU A 115 -5.82 -14.11 -2.06
C GLU A 115 -6.02 -15.00 -3.30
N PRO A 116 -6.82 -16.09 -3.26
CA PRO A 116 -7.00 -16.94 -4.44
C PRO A 116 -7.63 -16.20 -5.62
N VAL A 117 -8.51 -15.22 -5.35
CA VAL A 117 -9.16 -14.40 -6.38
C VAL A 117 -8.16 -13.43 -6.99
N VAL A 118 -7.36 -12.76 -6.15
CA VAL A 118 -6.30 -11.85 -6.59
C VAL A 118 -5.31 -12.60 -7.48
N GLN A 119 -4.79 -13.73 -7.01
CA GLN A 119 -3.85 -14.55 -7.77
C GLN A 119 -4.44 -15.05 -9.09
N TYR A 120 -5.71 -15.45 -9.10
CA TYR A 120 -6.38 -15.88 -10.32
C TYR A 120 -6.44 -14.75 -11.35
N ILE A 121 -6.82 -13.54 -10.93
CA ILE A 121 -6.89 -12.37 -11.82
C ILE A 121 -5.50 -12.03 -12.36
N VAL A 122 -4.49 -11.91 -11.49
CA VAL A 122 -3.10 -11.57 -11.90
C VAL A 122 -2.56 -12.58 -12.92
N LYS A 123 -2.72 -13.89 -12.65
CA LYS A 123 -2.31 -14.96 -13.57
C LYS A 123 -3.08 -14.93 -14.89
N SER A 124 -4.37 -14.61 -14.84
CA SER A 124 -5.20 -14.52 -16.04
C SER A 124 -4.79 -13.35 -16.94
N VAL A 125 -4.49 -12.19 -16.35
CA VAL A 125 -3.99 -11.01 -17.08
C VAL A 125 -2.65 -11.34 -17.73
N ASP A 126 -1.70 -11.93 -16.98
CA ASP A 126 -0.42 -12.37 -17.52
C ASP A 126 -0.57 -13.35 -18.70
N HIS A 127 -1.47 -14.33 -18.56
CA HIS A 127 -1.78 -15.29 -19.61
C HIS A 127 -2.36 -14.62 -20.86
N ILE A 128 -3.27 -13.66 -20.70
CA ILE A 128 -3.86 -12.92 -21.82
C ILE A 128 -2.80 -12.07 -22.54
N LEU A 129 -1.92 -11.38 -21.80
CA LEU A 129 -0.82 -10.60 -22.39
C LEU A 129 0.07 -11.48 -23.28
N LYS A 130 0.40 -12.69 -22.80
CA LYS A 130 1.21 -13.66 -23.55
C LYS A 130 0.49 -14.21 -24.77
N THR A 131 -0.76 -14.66 -24.62
CA THR A 131 -1.45 -15.44 -25.65
C THR A 131 -2.23 -14.61 -26.67
N ARG A 132 -2.74 -13.43 -26.29
CA ARG A 132 -3.59 -12.59 -27.14
C ARG A 132 -2.87 -11.35 -27.66
N PHE A 133 -1.91 -10.83 -26.90
CA PHE A 133 -1.16 -9.62 -27.26
C PHE A 133 0.27 -9.92 -27.74
N GLY A 134 0.70 -11.18 -27.70
CA GLY A 134 2.04 -11.59 -28.17
C GLY A 134 3.18 -11.07 -27.29
N LEU A 135 2.89 -10.66 -26.06
CA LEU A 135 3.89 -10.15 -25.12
C LEU A 135 4.44 -11.31 -24.30
N GLU A 136 5.51 -11.96 -24.77
CA GLU A 136 6.06 -13.18 -24.14
C GLU A 136 6.45 -12.98 -22.67
N GLY A 137 6.89 -11.77 -22.32
CA GLY A 137 7.18 -11.40 -20.93
C GLY A 137 5.94 -11.27 -20.04
N GLY A 138 4.74 -11.22 -20.62
CA GLY A 138 3.48 -11.00 -19.93
C GLY A 138 3.50 -9.74 -19.08
N LEU A 139 3.14 -9.86 -17.80
CA LEU A 139 3.23 -8.75 -16.85
C LEU A 139 4.66 -8.23 -16.68
N ALA A 140 5.68 -9.06 -16.95
CA ALA A 140 7.08 -8.69 -16.84
C ALA A 140 7.67 -8.04 -18.11
N HIS A 141 6.89 -7.88 -19.18
CA HIS A 141 7.38 -7.43 -20.49
C HIS A 141 7.97 -6.01 -20.47
N THR A 142 9.18 -5.85 -21.02
CA THR A 142 9.91 -4.58 -21.07
C THR A 142 10.48 -4.23 -22.45
N ALA A 143 10.40 -5.15 -23.42
CA ALA A 143 11.07 -4.99 -24.71
C ALA A 143 10.43 -3.92 -25.62
N ASP A 144 9.15 -3.62 -25.41
CA ASP A 144 8.41 -2.68 -26.26
C ASP A 144 8.12 -1.36 -25.52
N VAL A 145 8.46 -0.24 -26.17
CA VAL A 145 7.96 1.10 -25.85
C VAL A 145 6.95 1.54 -26.91
N VAL A 146 5.94 2.28 -26.48
CA VAL A 146 4.90 2.85 -27.34
C VAL A 146 4.90 4.36 -27.16
N GLN A 147 4.70 5.09 -28.26
CA GLN A 147 4.48 6.53 -28.21
C GLN A 147 3.03 6.81 -27.79
N TYR A 148 2.89 7.58 -26.71
CA TYR A 148 1.62 8.06 -26.20
C TYR A 148 1.53 9.57 -26.40
N ASP A 149 0.33 10.03 -26.72
CA ASP A 149 0.01 11.44 -26.72
C ASP A 149 -0.38 11.87 -25.29
N ARG A 150 0.39 12.78 -24.71
CA ARG A 150 0.10 13.38 -23.42
C ARG A 150 -0.28 14.85 -23.61
N GLU A 151 -1.34 15.26 -22.93
CA GLU A 151 -1.70 16.67 -22.85
C GLU A 151 -0.87 17.37 -21.78
N GLU A 152 -0.25 18.49 -22.15
CA GLU A 152 0.55 19.33 -21.27
C GLU A 152 0.07 20.79 -21.35
N ALA A 153 -0.07 21.43 -20.19
CA ALA A 153 -0.45 22.83 -20.11
C ALA A 153 0.73 23.75 -20.47
N PHE A 154 0.45 24.86 -21.15
CA PHE A 154 1.44 25.94 -21.25
C PHE A 154 1.67 26.54 -19.87
N LEU A 155 2.91 26.93 -19.58
CA LEU A 155 3.24 27.65 -18.36
C LEU A 155 3.27 29.16 -18.63
N ASP A 156 2.77 29.95 -17.69
CA ASP A 156 2.92 31.40 -17.70
C ASP A 156 4.34 31.83 -17.29
N GLY A 157 4.62 33.14 -17.31
CA GLY A 157 5.92 33.69 -16.89
C GLY A 157 6.28 33.44 -15.42
N GLN A 158 5.37 32.87 -14.62
CA GLN A 158 5.56 32.50 -13.22
C GLN A 158 5.61 30.97 -13.02
N GLY A 159 5.60 30.19 -14.11
CA GLY A 159 5.67 28.72 -14.06
C GLY A 159 4.35 28.04 -13.70
N ARG A 160 3.20 28.73 -13.76
CA ARG A 160 1.87 28.17 -13.47
C ARG A 160 1.13 27.83 -14.76
N PRO A 161 0.17 26.88 -14.74
CA PRO A 161 -0.63 26.56 -15.93
C PRO A 161 -1.39 27.79 -16.46
N ASP A 162 -1.06 28.21 -17.67
CA ASP A 162 -1.70 29.28 -18.42
C ASP A 162 -3.06 28.80 -18.94
N ARG A 163 -4.10 29.05 -18.16
CA ARG A 163 -5.49 28.64 -18.45
C ARG A 163 -6.09 29.32 -19.69
N SER A 164 -5.42 30.33 -20.25
CA SER A 164 -5.89 31.00 -21.47
C SER A 164 -5.52 30.25 -22.75
N LYS A 165 -4.61 29.28 -22.67
CA LYS A 165 -4.14 28.48 -23.80
C LYS A 165 -4.69 27.06 -23.74
N LEU A 166 -5.01 26.53 -24.93
CA LEU A 166 -5.34 25.12 -25.07
C LEU A 166 -4.14 24.25 -24.72
N LEU A 167 -4.41 23.06 -24.19
CA LEU A 167 -3.38 22.06 -23.91
C LEU A 167 -2.65 21.71 -25.21
N LYS A 168 -1.33 21.53 -25.12
CA LYS A 168 -0.53 21.00 -26.24
C LYS A 168 -0.42 19.49 -26.10
N THR A 169 -0.49 18.80 -27.23
CA THR A 169 -0.14 17.39 -27.31
C THR A 169 1.37 17.25 -27.42
N VAL A 170 1.95 16.44 -26.54
CA VAL A 170 3.37 16.09 -26.55
C VAL A 170 3.48 14.58 -26.62
N ALA A 171 4.26 14.08 -27.58
CA ALA A 171 4.57 12.66 -27.68
C ALA A 171 5.53 12.25 -26.55
N GLU A 172 5.20 11.16 -25.86
CA GLU A 172 6.02 10.58 -24.80
C GLU A 172 6.14 9.07 -25.01
N GLU A 173 7.34 8.52 -24.87
CA GLU A 173 7.54 7.07 -24.89
C GLU A 173 7.30 6.46 -23.52
N ARG A 174 6.46 5.42 -23.47
CA ARG A 174 6.18 4.66 -22.25
C ARG A 174 6.30 3.16 -22.52
N PRO A 175 6.55 2.35 -21.48
CA PRO A 175 6.43 0.89 -21.60
C PRO A 175 5.04 0.51 -22.12
N LYS A 176 4.99 -0.47 -23.02
CA LYS A 176 3.73 -0.94 -23.63
C LYS A 176 2.74 -1.53 -22.61
N VAL A 177 3.22 -2.02 -21.47
CA VAL A 177 2.40 -2.58 -20.39
C VAL A 177 2.41 -1.65 -19.20
N LEU A 178 1.31 -0.93 -18.99
CA LEU A 178 1.07 -0.12 -17.80
C LEU A 178 0.05 -0.84 -16.90
N ILE A 179 0.27 -0.81 -15.59
CA ILE A 179 -0.52 -1.53 -14.60
C ILE A 179 -1.15 -0.50 -13.66
N LEU A 180 -2.48 -0.39 -13.71
CA LEU A 180 -3.26 0.54 -12.89
C LEU A 180 -4.27 -0.24 -12.06
N ASP A 181 -4.24 0.00 -10.75
CA ASP A 181 -5.31 -0.37 -9.84
C ASP A 181 -6.04 0.91 -9.38
N PRO A 182 -7.17 1.30 -10.01
CA PRO A 182 -7.84 2.55 -9.71
C PRO A 182 -8.51 2.56 -8.32
N ALA A 183 -8.58 1.41 -7.65
CA ALA A 183 -9.18 1.25 -6.34
C ALA A 183 -8.24 0.42 -5.44
N CYS A 184 -6.97 0.84 -5.37
CA CYS A 184 -5.91 0.02 -4.81
C CYS A 184 -6.11 -0.41 -3.36
N GLY A 185 -6.87 0.35 -2.57
CA GLY A 185 -7.17 0.03 -1.18
C GLY A 185 -5.91 -0.27 -0.38
N THR A 186 -5.74 -1.52 0.06
CA THR A 186 -4.54 -2.00 0.78
C THR A 186 -3.35 -2.35 -0.13
N GLY A 187 -3.44 -2.05 -1.43
CA GLY A 187 -2.40 -2.32 -2.44
C GLY A 187 -2.29 -3.80 -2.84
N THR A 188 -3.28 -4.63 -2.54
CA THR A 188 -3.17 -6.09 -2.66
C THR A 188 -2.91 -6.56 -4.09
N PHE A 189 -3.58 -5.99 -5.10
CA PHE A 189 -3.31 -6.36 -6.50
C PHE A 189 -1.92 -5.94 -6.95
N LEU A 190 -1.47 -4.73 -6.59
CA LEU A 190 -0.14 -4.25 -6.96
C LEU A 190 0.95 -5.11 -6.32
N TYR A 191 0.80 -5.45 -5.04
CA TYR A 191 1.69 -6.39 -4.36
C TYR A 191 1.70 -7.75 -5.05
N ALA A 192 0.53 -8.33 -5.35
CA ALA A 192 0.42 -9.62 -6.00
C ALA A 192 1.05 -9.64 -7.41
N VAL A 193 0.94 -8.54 -8.16
CA VAL A 193 1.65 -8.36 -9.44
C VAL A 193 3.16 -8.35 -9.22
N MET A 194 3.66 -7.58 -8.25
CA MET A 194 5.10 -7.52 -7.95
C MET A 194 5.63 -8.89 -7.53
N ASP A 195 4.92 -9.59 -6.64
CA ASP A 195 5.31 -10.91 -6.17
C ASP A 195 5.26 -11.96 -7.30
N TYR A 196 4.24 -11.92 -8.14
CA TYR A 196 4.13 -12.78 -9.31
C TYR A 196 5.30 -12.60 -10.28
N ILE A 197 5.65 -11.35 -10.61
CA ILE A 197 6.80 -11.06 -11.48
C ILE A 197 8.10 -11.52 -10.80
N ARG A 198 8.27 -11.23 -9.50
CA ARG A 198 9.45 -11.67 -8.74
C ARG A 198 9.61 -13.19 -8.79
N ALA A 199 8.52 -13.94 -8.59
CA ALA A 199 8.54 -15.39 -8.65
C ALA A 199 9.00 -15.91 -10.02
N GLU A 200 8.64 -15.24 -11.12
CA GLU A 200 9.13 -15.59 -12.45
C GLU A 200 10.64 -15.33 -12.61
N PHE A 201 11.16 -14.22 -12.08
CA PHE A 201 12.61 -13.96 -12.04
C PHE A 201 13.36 -15.05 -11.25
N MET A 202 12.82 -15.45 -10.10
CA MET A 202 13.42 -16.52 -9.28
C MET A 202 13.45 -17.86 -10.03
N LYS A 203 12.35 -18.21 -10.72
CA LYS A 203 12.29 -19.46 -11.51
C LYS A 203 13.27 -19.49 -12.68
N ARG A 204 13.55 -18.34 -13.29
CA ARG A 204 14.50 -18.24 -14.43
C ARG A 204 15.96 -18.20 -14.01
N GLY A 205 16.23 -18.07 -12.70
CA GLY A 205 17.60 -17.89 -12.19
C GLY A 205 18.11 -16.45 -12.27
N ASP A 206 17.23 -15.49 -12.58
CA ASP A 206 17.57 -14.08 -12.83
C ASP A 206 17.47 -13.22 -11.55
N ALA A 207 17.57 -13.83 -10.37
CA ALA A 207 17.37 -13.16 -9.09
C ALA A 207 18.24 -11.90 -8.91
N GLY A 208 19.47 -11.91 -9.45
CA GLY A 208 20.40 -10.78 -9.40
C GLY A 208 19.95 -9.54 -10.19
N LEU A 209 19.05 -9.71 -11.17
CA LEU A 209 18.52 -8.62 -11.99
C LEU A 209 17.30 -7.94 -11.37
N TRP A 210 16.69 -8.55 -10.35
CA TRP A 210 15.44 -8.08 -9.74
C TRP A 210 15.49 -6.61 -9.31
N SER A 211 16.53 -6.20 -8.59
CA SER A 211 16.63 -4.83 -8.07
C SER A 211 16.71 -3.77 -9.18
N ALA A 212 17.46 -4.04 -10.25
CA ALA A 212 17.54 -3.15 -11.40
C ALA A 212 16.21 -3.12 -12.15
N TYR A 213 15.61 -4.29 -12.39
CA TYR A 213 14.30 -4.41 -13.02
C TYR A 213 13.22 -3.61 -12.29
N VAL A 214 13.18 -3.70 -10.95
CA VAL A 214 12.18 -2.99 -10.15
C VAL A 214 12.30 -1.48 -10.34
N ARG A 215 13.51 -0.96 -10.22
CA ARG A 215 13.80 0.48 -10.33
C ARG A 215 13.54 1.00 -11.74
N ASP A 216 14.05 0.31 -12.75
CA ASP A 216 14.12 0.84 -14.11
C ASP A 216 12.86 0.52 -14.94
N HIS A 217 12.14 -0.55 -14.57
CA HIS A 217 11.03 -1.05 -15.39
C HIS A 217 9.72 -1.28 -14.63
N LEU A 218 9.73 -1.73 -13.37
CA LEU A 218 8.48 -2.08 -12.68
C LEU A 218 7.81 -0.86 -12.02
N LEU A 219 8.53 -0.12 -11.20
CA LEU A 219 7.98 1.04 -10.48
C LEU A 219 7.48 2.15 -11.42
N PRO A 220 8.15 2.48 -12.54
CA PRO A 220 7.67 3.52 -13.45
C PRO A 220 6.33 3.22 -14.15
N ARG A 221 5.82 1.99 -14.06
CA ARG A 221 4.60 1.54 -14.75
C ARG A 221 3.54 0.92 -13.83
N LEU A 222 3.71 1.02 -12.52
CA LEU A 222 2.73 0.62 -11.51
C LEU A 222 2.02 1.85 -10.94
N PHE A 223 0.69 1.83 -10.95
CA PHE A 223 -0.15 2.93 -10.49
C PHE A 223 -1.26 2.38 -9.58
N GLY A 224 -1.50 3.05 -8.45
CA GLY A 224 -2.50 2.71 -7.44
C GLY A 224 -3.01 3.93 -6.72
#